data_AF-A0A946PG29-F1
#
_entry.id   AF-A0A946PG29-F1
#
_cell.length_a   1.000
_cell.length_b   1.000
_cell.length_c   1.000
_cell.angle_alpha   90.00
_cell.angle_beta   90.00
_cell.angle_gamma   90.00
#
_symmetry.space_group_name_H-M   'P 1'
#
loop_
_entity.id
_entity.type
_entity.pdbx_description
1 polymer ?
#
loop_
_entity_poly.entity_id
_entity_poly.type
_entity_poly.pdbx_seq_one_letter_code
_entity_poly.pdbx_strand_id
1 'polypeptide(L)' 'MATDHNGPGGPHLALVGLMGAGKSEVGAAVAQRRSLRHLDLDVLVTGREGRSVGVLFEEQGESG' A
#
# COMPACT_ATOMS: atom_id res chain seq x y z
N MET A 1 -20.31 -19.64 -6.69
CA MET A 1 -19.57 -18.77 -7.62
C MET A 1 -18.76 -17.78 -6.81
N ALA A 2 -17.44 -17.91 -6.75
CA ALA A 2 -16.59 -16.84 -6.25
C ALA A 2 -16.35 -15.89 -7.42
N THR A 3 -16.62 -14.60 -7.24
CA THR A 3 -16.22 -13.58 -8.22
C THR A 3 -14.71 -13.43 -8.21
N ASP A 4 -14.08 -13.47 -9.38
CA ASP A 4 -12.67 -13.10 -9.50
C ASP A 4 -12.56 -11.57 -9.41
N HIS A 5 -11.96 -11.09 -8.32
CA HIS A 5 -11.76 -9.66 -8.07
C HIS A 5 -10.41 -9.16 -8.61
N ASN A 6 -9.62 -10.01 -9.27
CA ASN A 6 -8.29 -9.68 -9.80
C ASN A 6 -8.32 -9.19 -11.27
N GLY A 7 -9.52 -9.05 -11.87
CA GLY A 7 -9.70 -8.40 -13.16
C GLY A 7 -9.55 -6.87 -13.10
N PRO A 8 -9.14 -6.21 -14.20
CA PRO A 8 -9.06 -4.75 -14.27
C PRO A 8 -10.47 -4.13 -14.14
N GLY A 9 -10.65 -3.24 -13.15
CA GLY A 9 -11.92 -2.55 -12.87
C GLY A 9 -12.61 -2.93 -11.56
N GLY A 10 -12.08 -3.88 -10.78
CA GLY A 10 -12.57 -4.15 -9.42
C GLY A 10 -12.29 -3.01 -8.43
N PRO A 11 -13.13 -2.80 -7.40
CA PRO A 11 -12.93 -1.74 -6.41
C PRO A 11 -11.71 -1.99 -5.52
N HIS A 12 -10.99 -0.92 -5.16
CA HIS A 12 -9.84 -0.98 -4.27
C HIS A 12 -10.21 -0.67 -2.82
N LEU A 13 -9.49 -1.30 -1.88
CA LEU A 13 -9.51 -0.96 -0.45
C LEU A 13 -8.23 -0.20 -0.11
N ALA A 14 -8.38 1.07 0.28
CA ALA A 14 -7.29 1.86 0.87
C ALA A 14 -7.37 1.81 2.40
N LEU A 15 -6.24 1.62 3.08
CA LEU A 15 -6.13 1.68 4.53
C LEU A 15 -5.42 2.98 4.93
N VAL A 16 -6.10 3.80 5.73
CA VAL A 16 -5.62 5.13 6.16
C VAL A 16 -5.51 5.21 7.67
N GLY A 17 -4.63 6.08 8.17
CA GLY A 17 -4.31 6.21 9.60
C GLY A 17 -2.83 6.47 9.84
N LEU A 18 -2.45 6.68 11.10
CA LEU A 18 -1.10 7.08 11.51
C LEU A 18 -0.03 6.00 11.24
N MET A 19 1.24 6.36 11.40
CA MET A 19 2.34 5.42 11.54
C MET A 19 2.08 4.46 12.72
N GLY A 20 2.52 3.20 12.62
CA GLY A 20 2.34 2.20 13.68
C GLY A 20 0.92 1.64 13.84
N ALA A 21 -0.11 2.21 13.19
CA ALA A 21 -1.51 1.81 13.31
C ALA A 21 -1.86 0.45 12.63
N GLY A 22 -0.90 -0.43 12.42
CA GLY A 22 -1.10 -1.79 11.88
C GLY A 22 -1.55 -1.87 10.41
N LYS A 23 -1.51 -0.77 9.64
CA LYS A 23 -2.07 -0.70 8.27
C LYS A 23 -1.60 -1.83 7.35
N SER A 24 -0.29 -2.03 7.23
CA SER A 24 0.31 -3.04 6.33
C SER A 24 0.02 -4.49 6.78
N GLU A 25 -0.06 -4.72 8.09
CA GLU A 25 -0.40 -6.03 8.69
C GLU A 25 -1.87 -6.38 8.40
N VAL A 26 -2.79 -5.44 8.66
CA VAL A 26 -4.22 -5.58 8.35
C VAL A 26 -4.43 -5.74 6.83
N GLY A 27 -3.69 -4.97 6.02
CA GLY A 27 -3.74 -5.06 4.56
C GLY A 27 -3.31 -6.42 4.04
N ALA A 28 -2.19 -6.96 4.52
CA ALA A 28 -1.73 -8.29 4.18
C ALA A 28 -2.72 -9.39 4.60
N ALA A 29 -3.25 -9.30 5.84
CA ALA A 29 -4.24 -10.25 6.36
C ALA A 29 -5.57 -10.21 5.58
N VAL A 30 -6.05 -9.02 5.19
CA VAL A 30 -7.26 -8.87 4.35
C VAL A 30 -7.01 -9.40 2.94
N ALA A 31 -5.86 -9.09 2.33
CA ALA A 31 -5.50 -9.55 1.00
C ALA A 31 -5.45 -11.09 0.93
N GLN A 32 -4.76 -11.73 1.87
CA GLN A 32 -4.68 -13.19 2.00
C GLN A 32 -6.08 -13.83 2.15
N ARG A 33 -6.92 -13.29 3.06
CA ARG A 33 -8.30 -13.78 3.29
C ARG A 33 -9.27 -13.58 2.13
N ARG A 34 -8.91 -12.76 1.13
CA ARG A 34 -9.76 -12.42 -0.02
C ARG A 34 -9.15 -12.79 -1.37
N SER A 35 -7.97 -13.41 -1.40
CA SER A 35 -7.19 -13.69 -2.62
C SER A 35 -6.94 -12.42 -3.47
N LEU A 36 -6.73 -11.28 -2.81
CA LEU A 36 -6.39 -10.01 -3.45
C LEU A 36 -4.87 -9.79 -3.42
N ARG A 37 -4.38 -8.89 -4.28
CA ARG A 37 -3.01 -8.38 -4.20
C ARG A 37 -2.92 -7.35 -3.07
N HIS A 38 -1.97 -7.53 -2.15
CA HIS A 38 -1.57 -6.48 -1.21
C HIS A 38 -0.59 -5.52 -1.91
N LEU A 39 -0.72 -4.22 -1.64
CA LEU A 39 0.18 -3.17 -2.13
C LEU A 39 0.47 -2.23 -0.96
N ASP A 40 1.73 -2.17 -0.55
CA ASP A 40 2.21 -1.20 0.44
C ASP A 40 2.80 0.00 -0.31
N LEU A 41 2.27 1.20 -0.06
CA LEU A 41 2.64 2.39 -0.81
C LEU A 41 4.07 2.85 -0.52
N ASP A 42 4.53 2.72 0.72
CA ASP A 42 5.86 3.19 1.13
C ASP A 42 6.95 2.32 0.50
N VAL A 43 6.68 1.01 0.38
CA VAL A 43 7.52 0.06 -0.36
C VAL A 43 7.52 0.35 -1.87
N LEU A 44 6.35 0.68 -2.45
CA LEU A 44 6.24 0.99 -3.89
C LEU A 44 6.90 2.31 -4.27
N VAL A 45 6.86 3.33 -3.41
CA VAL A 45 7.61 4.59 -3.60
C VAL A 45 9.11 4.31 -3.44
N THR A 46 9.53 3.63 -2.37
CA THR A 46 10.95 3.29 -2.13
C THR A 46 11.56 2.50 -3.29
N GLY A 47 10.81 1.54 -3.86
CA GLY A 47 11.24 0.74 -5.01
C GLY A 47 11.26 1.47 -6.35
N ARG A 48 10.65 2.66 -6.46
CA ARG A 48 10.71 3.53 -7.64
C ARG A 48 11.84 4.56 -7.54
N GLU A 49 11.95 5.20 -6.38
CA GLU A 49 12.89 6.30 -6.13
C GLU A 49 14.29 5.84 -5.70
N GLY A 50 14.48 4.54 -5.45
CA GLY A 50 15.74 3.95 -4.98
C GLY A 50 16.17 4.39 -3.58
N ARG A 51 15.30 5.13 -2.87
CA ARG A 51 15.55 5.82 -1.59
C ARG A 51 14.32 5.69 -0.72
N SER A 52 14.49 5.62 0.60
CA SER A 52 13.35 5.45 1.52
C SER A 52 12.46 6.69 1.56
N VAL A 53 11.17 6.50 1.82
CA VAL A 53 10.19 7.59 1.96
C VAL A 53 10.64 8.67 2.96
N GLY A 54 11.30 8.27 4.06
CA GLY A 54 11.88 9.22 5.03
C GLY A 54 12.93 10.15 4.40
N VAL A 55 13.88 9.60 3.64
CA VAL A 55 14.90 10.41 2.94
C VAL A 55 14.27 11.34 1.90
N LEU A 56 13.21 10.90 1.22
CA LEU A 56 12.49 11.76 0.27
C LEU A 56 11.86 12.97 0.97
N PHE A 57 11.16 12.78 2.10
CA PHE A 57 10.60 13.88 2.90
C PHE A 57 11.69 14.77 3.53
N GLU A 58 12.82 14.21 3.96
CA GLU A 58 13.96 14.97 4.53
C GLU A 58 14.64 15.87 3.48
N GLU A 59 14.75 15.42 2.23
CA GLU A 59 15.36 16.18 1.14
C GLU A 59 14.42 17.16 0.43
N GLN A 60 13.14 16.80 0.27
CA GLN A 60 12.17 17.49 -0.61
C GLN A 60 11.00 18.14 0.14
N GLY A 61 10.85 17.86 1.45
CA GLY A 61 9.70 18.29 2.25
C GLY A 61 8.41 17.58 1.85
N GLU A 62 7.26 18.14 2.27
CA GLU A 62 5.93 17.60 1.96
C GLU A 62 5.39 17.98 0.56
N SER A 63 6.10 18.84 -0.19
CA SER A 63 5.56 19.53 -1.39
C SER A 63 5.67 18.72 -2.69
N GLY A 64 6.88 18.27 -3.03
CA GLY A 64 7.31 18.07 -4.42
C GLY A 64 7.44 19.36 -5.21
#